data_AF-A0A7S2Y489-F1
#
_entry.id   AF-A0A7S2Y489-F1
#
_cell.length_a   1.000
_cell.length_b   1.000
_cell.length_c   1.000
_cell.angle_alpha   90.00
_cell.angle_beta   90.00
_cell.angle_gamma   90.00
#
_symmetry.space_group_name_H-M   'P 1'
#
loop_
_entity.id
_entity.type
_entity.pdbx_description
1 polymer ?
#
loop_
_entity_poly.entity_id
_entity_poly.type
_entity_poly.pdbx_seq_one_letter_code
_entity_poly.pdbx_strand_id
1 'polypeptide(L)'
;SSNNNNDNGIPCAVGNYGTSHTAVIVTHPWGPLGGNMHNNVVVAACLYFQRMGLTTCRFDFLPHEWLAAGRVQVEQVQQVAQMLLQGHSELNEVTESTTNPTFIRPTKLILLG
;
A
#
# COMPACT_ATOMS: atom_id res chain seq x y z
N SER A 1 -1.19 6.88 8.32
CA SER A 1 -0.98 5.58 7.66
C SER A 1 -1.30 4.52 8.68
N SER A 2 -2.30 3.67 8.45
CA SER A 2 -2.57 2.52 9.32
C SER A 2 -1.72 1.34 8.87
N ASN A 3 -1.12 0.61 9.81
CA ASN A 3 -0.38 -0.63 9.55
C ASN A 3 -1.35 -1.79 9.66
N ASN A 4 -1.65 -2.46 8.55
CA ASN A 4 -2.58 -3.59 8.48
C ASN A 4 -1.93 -4.72 7.67
N ASN A 5 -2.28 -5.97 7.94
CA ASN A 5 -2.00 -7.05 6.99
C ASN A 5 -3.08 -7.02 5.90
N ASN A 6 -2.72 -7.33 4.65
CA ASN A 6 -3.74 -7.64 3.65
C ASN A 6 -4.40 -9.00 3.96
N ASP A 7 -5.50 -9.33 3.27
CA ASP A 7 -6.25 -10.59 3.46
C ASP A 7 -5.40 -11.86 3.29
N ASN A 8 -4.24 -11.74 2.65
CA ASN A 8 -3.29 -12.83 2.42
C ASN A 8 -2.10 -12.81 3.40
N GLY A 9 -2.16 -11.99 4.46
CA GLY A 9 -1.13 -11.92 5.50
C GLY A 9 0.11 -11.10 5.13
N ILE A 10 0.11 -10.35 4.04
CA ILE A 10 1.22 -9.47 3.64
C ILE A 10 1.15 -8.19 4.49
N PRO A 11 2.21 -7.86 5.25
CA PRO A 11 2.26 -6.62 6.01
C PRO A 11 2.23 -5.42 5.08
N CYS A 12 1.26 -4.54 5.24
CA CYS A 12 1.11 -3.35 4.41
C CYS A 12 0.72 -2.11 5.23
N ALA A 13 1.01 -0.94 4.68
CA ALA A 13 0.63 0.33 5.26
C ALA A 13 -0.03 1.19 4.20
N VAL A 14 -1.34 1.43 4.39
CA VAL A 14 -2.15 2.23 3.48
C VAL A 14 -2.26 3.66 4.03
N GLY A 15 -1.93 4.64 3.18
CA GLY A 15 -2.20 6.05 3.38
C GLY A 15 -3.34 6.48 2.48
N ASN A 16 -4.52 6.68 3.07
CA ASN A 16 -5.73 6.99 2.35
C ASN A 16 -6.02 8.49 2.41
N TYR A 17 -6.10 9.13 1.23
CA TYR A 17 -6.32 10.57 1.12
C TYR A 17 -7.61 10.92 0.37
N GLY A 18 -8.39 9.91 -0.06
CA GLY A 18 -9.79 10.07 -0.47
C GLY A 18 -10.08 10.98 -1.67
N THR A 19 -9.11 11.64 -2.30
CA THR A 19 -9.40 12.64 -3.36
C THR A 19 -9.19 12.16 -4.79
N SER A 20 -8.65 10.95 -5.00
CA SER A 20 -8.33 10.44 -6.33
C SER A 20 -8.70 8.96 -6.50
N HIS A 21 -9.12 8.62 -7.73
CA HIS A 21 -9.31 7.22 -8.18
C HIS A 21 -7.98 6.53 -8.51
N THR A 22 -6.84 7.13 -8.19
CA THR A 22 -5.51 6.56 -8.44
C THR A 22 -4.83 6.22 -7.12
N ALA A 23 -4.28 5.02 -7.03
CA ALA A 23 -3.41 4.61 -5.93
C ALA A 23 -1.99 4.31 -6.40
N VAL A 24 -1.02 4.54 -5.52
CA VAL A 24 0.40 4.26 -5.75
C VAL A 24 0.85 3.15 -4.83
N ILE A 25 1.41 2.09 -5.40
CA ILE A 25 2.08 1.02 -4.67
C ILE A 25 3.57 1.31 -4.72
N VAL A 26 4.20 1.46 -3.56
CA VAL A 26 5.64 1.70 -3.43
C VAL A 26 6.29 0.44 -2.85
N THR A 27 7.14 -0.22 -3.62
CA THR A 27 7.94 -1.36 -3.19
C THR A 27 9.30 -0.92 -2.68
N HIS A 28 9.84 -1.63 -1.70
CA HIS A 28 11.17 -1.38 -1.17
C HIS A 28 12.23 -2.18 -1.94
N PRO A 29 13.51 -1.74 -1.95
CA PRO A 29 14.61 -2.50 -2.54
C PRO A 29 14.82 -3.85 -1.82
N TRP A 30 15.62 -4.73 -2.42
CA TRP A 30 15.81 -6.12 -1.97
C TRP A 30 16.08 -6.22 -0.45
N GLY A 31 15.29 -7.04 0.25
CA GLY A 31 15.31 -7.16 1.71
C GLY A 31 16.71 -7.43 2.32
N PRO A 32 17.54 -8.31 1.73
CA PRO A 32 18.91 -8.53 2.19
C PRO A 32 19.85 -7.31 2.13
N LEU A 33 19.50 -6.26 1.38
CA LEU A 33 20.19 -4.96 1.42
C LEU A 33 19.62 -4.01 2.49
N GLY A 34 18.80 -4.52 3.41
CA GLY A 34 18.15 -3.73 4.46
C GLY A 34 16.88 -3.01 4.00
N GLY A 35 16.30 -3.41 2.86
CA GLY A 35 15.04 -2.85 2.37
C GLY A 35 13.84 -3.31 3.19
N ASN A 36 12.99 -2.38 3.60
CA ASN A 36 11.69 -2.63 4.22
C ASN A 36 10.74 -1.45 3.93
N MET A 37 9.46 -1.61 4.23
CA MET A 37 8.42 -0.61 4.04
C MET A 37 8.59 0.66 4.89
N HIS A 38 9.50 0.65 5.87
CA HIS A 38 9.84 1.79 6.72
C HIS A 38 11.09 2.53 6.23
N ASN A 39 11.71 2.10 5.12
CA ASN A 39 12.86 2.79 4.56
C ASN A 39 12.50 4.25 4.25
N ASN A 40 13.37 5.19 4.63
CA ASN A 40 13.15 6.63 4.49
C ASN A 40 12.73 7.03 3.06
N VAL A 41 13.30 6.39 2.04
CA VAL A 41 12.97 6.67 0.63
C VAL A 41 11.54 6.22 0.30
N VAL A 42 11.14 5.04 0.77
CA VAL A 42 9.78 4.50 0.58
C VAL A 42 8.76 5.39 1.27
N VAL A 43 9.03 5.77 2.53
CA VAL A 43 8.17 6.67 3.30
C VAL A 43 8.08 8.05 2.65
N ALA A 44 9.21 8.61 2.20
CA ALA A 44 9.23 9.90 1.51
C ALA A 44 8.44 9.88 0.20
N ALA A 45 8.55 8.81 -0.60
CA ALA A 45 7.76 8.62 -1.80
C ALA A 45 6.26 8.54 -1.47
N CYS A 46 5.87 7.76 -0.46
CA CYS A 46 4.47 7.74 -0.02
C CYS A 46 3.98 9.12 0.41
N LEU A 47 4.72 9.83 1.27
CA LEU A 47 4.34 11.17 1.72
C LEU A 47 4.22 12.17 0.56
N TYR A 48 5.06 12.05 -0.48
CA TYR A 48 4.97 12.88 -1.67
C TYR A 48 3.65 12.68 -2.42
N PHE A 49 3.27 11.43 -2.72
CA PHE A 49 2.00 11.14 -3.41
C PHE A 49 0.77 11.40 -2.54
N GLN A 50 0.89 11.23 -1.22
CA GLN A 50 -0.16 11.59 -0.27
C GLN A 50 -0.45 13.09 -0.29
N ARG A 51 0.58 13.94 -0.37
CA ARG A 51 0.42 15.40 -0.54
C ARG A 51 -0.25 15.77 -1.86
N MET A 52 -0.21 14.90 -2.87
CA MET A 52 -0.94 15.06 -4.13
C MET A 52 -2.38 14.52 -4.06
N GLY A 53 -2.83 14.04 -2.89
CA GLY A 53 -4.16 13.49 -2.72
C GLY A 53 -4.35 12.09 -3.30
N LEU A 54 -3.26 11.36 -3.52
CA LEU A 54 -3.30 9.97 -3.97
C LEU A 54 -3.32 9.01 -2.79
N THR A 55 -4.07 7.93 -2.94
CA THR A 55 -3.96 6.78 -2.04
C THR A 55 -2.60 6.14 -2.25
N THR A 56 -1.94 5.75 -1.17
CA THR A 56 -0.61 5.11 -1.22
C THR A 56 -0.63 3.81 -0.44
N CYS A 57 0.11 2.83 -0.92
CA CYS A 57 0.34 1.57 -0.23
C CYS A 57 1.82 1.23 -0.31
N ARG A 58 2.39 0.80 0.80
CA ARG A 58 3.71 0.20 0.89
C ARG A 58 3.58 -1.10 1.65
N PHE A 59 4.38 -2.10 1.31
CA PHE A 59 4.28 -3.42 1.92
C PHE A 59 5.65 -4.08 1.99
N ASP A 60 5.80 -5.06 2.88
CA ASP A 60 6.99 -5.90 2.97
C ASP A 60 6.78 -7.20 2.18
N PHE A 61 7.77 -7.57 1.36
CA PHE A 61 7.79 -8.89 0.73
C PHE A 61 8.03 -9.97 1.80
N LEU A 62 7.33 -11.11 1.70
CA LEU A 62 7.48 -12.16 2.70
C LEU A 62 8.91 -12.77 2.71
N PRO A 63 9.46 -13.06 3.91
CA PRO A 63 10.88 -13.39 4.08
C PRO A 63 11.30 -14.77 3.55
N HIS A 64 10.38 -15.65 3.15
CA HIS A 64 10.72 -16.93 2.51
C HIS A 64 10.96 -16.82 1.00
N GLU A 65 10.79 -15.62 0.42
CA GLU A 65 10.62 -15.47 -1.03
C GLU A 65 11.80 -14.85 -1.76
N TRP A 66 12.85 -14.43 -1.05
CA TRP A 66 14.10 -13.97 -1.69
C TRP A 66 14.83 -15.09 -2.45
N LEU A 67 14.47 -16.35 -2.21
CA LEU A 67 14.95 -17.53 -2.93
C LEU A 67 14.03 -17.96 -4.09
N ALA A 68 12.80 -17.45 -4.15
CA ALA A 68 11.89 -17.74 -5.24
C ALA A 68 12.15 -16.74 -6.37
N ALA A 69 12.33 -17.23 -7.61
CA ALA A 69 12.86 -16.51 -8.78
C ALA A 69 12.02 -15.30 -9.27
N GLY A 70 11.76 -14.30 -8.43
CA GLY A 70 11.00 -13.08 -8.72
C GLY A 70 9.48 -13.27 -8.84
N ARG A 71 9.02 -14.48 -9.19
CA ARG A 71 7.60 -14.76 -9.45
C ARG A 71 6.69 -14.46 -8.25
N VAL A 72 7.10 -14.86 -7.05
CA VAL A 72 6.26 -14.70 -5.86
C VAL A 72 6.14 -13.23 -5.46
N GLN A 73 7.19 -12.43 -5.69
CA GLN A 73 7.16 -10.98 -5.52
C GLN A 73 6.12 -10.33 -6.44
N VAL A 74 6.02 -10.80 -7.69
CA VAL A 74 4.97 -10.34 -8.62
C VAL A 74 3.58 -10.73 -8.13
N GLU A 75 3.40 -11.94 -7.63
CA GLU A 75 2.13 -12.42 -7.07
C GLU A 75 1.71 -11.57 -5.85
N GLN A 76 2.65 -11.20 -4.98
CA GLN A 76 2.39 -10.31 -3.85
C GLN A 76 2.00 -8.90 -4.27
N VAL A 77 2.67 -8.33 -5.27
CA VAL A 77 2.27 -7.04 -5.87
C VAL A 77 0.84 -7.14 -6.42
N GLN A 78 0.50 -8.23 -7.10
CA GLN A 78 -0.85 -8.45 -7.62
C GLN A 78 -1.89 -8.54 -6.50
N GLN A 79 -1.58 -9.21 -5.39
CA GLN A 79 -2.49 -9.31 -4.24
C GLN A 79 -2.74 -7.94 -3.60
N VAL A 80 -1.69 -7.13 -3.40
CA VAL A 80 -1.82 -5.76 -2.88
C VAL A 80 -2.58 -4.86 -3.86
N ALA A 81 -2.33 -5.02 -5.17
CA ALA A 81 -3.07 -4.32 -6.22
C ALA A 81 -4.56 -4.67 -6.19
N GLN A 82 -4.91 -5.95 -6.10
CA GLN A 82 -6.30 -6.40 -6.01
C GLN A 82 -6.97 -5.87 -4.74
N MET A 83 -6.29 -5.91 -3.61
CA MET A 83 -6.78 -5.34 -2.35
C MET A 83 -7.13 -3.84 -2.47
N LEU A 84 -6.26 -3.04 -3.12
CA LEU A 84 -6.54 -1.62 -3.36
C LEU A 84 -7.70 -1.41 -4.36
N LEU A 85 -7.77 -2.25 -5.39
CA LEU A 85 -8.80 -2.14 -6.42
C LEU A 85 -10.15 -2.66 -5.97
N GLN A 86 -10.23 -3.66 -5.09
CA GLN A 86 -11.49 -4.25 -4.62
C GLN A 86 -12.13 -3.40 -3.51
N GLY A 87 -11.32 -2.62 -2.79
CA GLY A 87 -11.73 -1.85 -1.62
C GLY A 87 -11.77 -2.78 -0.41
N HIS A 88 -11.14 -2.35 0.69
CA HIS A 88 -11.32 -3.04 1.97
C HIS A 88 -12.78 -2.86 2.42
N SER A 89 -13.50 -3.96 2.61
CA SER A 89 -14.87 -3.96 3.16
C SER A 89 -14.92 -3.76 4.68
N GLU A 90 -13.81 -3.47 5.36
CA GLU A 90 -13.80 -3.28 6.81
C GLU A 90 -13.08 -1.99 7.24
N LEU A 91 -13.84 -0.89 7.23
CA LEU A 91 -13.64 0.24 8.13
C LEU A 91 -15.02 0.68 8.65
N ASN A 92 -15.69 -0.18 9.41
CA ASN A 92 -16.80 0.23 10.26
C ASN A 92 -16.29 0.32 11.69
N GLU A 93 -16.08 1.53 12.21
CA GLU A 93 -16.96 2.06 13.26
C GLU A 93 -16.62 3.52 13.61
N VAL A 94 -17.70 4.22 13.93
CA VAL A 94 -17.88 5.64 14.24
C VAL A 94 -16.87 6.19 15.25
N THR A 95 -16.25 7.33 14.92
CA THR A 95 -16.02 8.40 15.91
C THR A 95 -16.11 9.77 15.23
N GLU A 96 -17.24 10.42 15.46
CA GLU A 96 -17.51 11.87 15.52
C GLU A 96 -16.86 12.83 14.50
N SER A 97 -17.74 13.33 13.63
CA SER A 97 -17.81 14.74 13.18
C SER A 97 -16.50 15.52 13.05
N THR A 98 -15.73 15.25 12.00
CA THR A 98 -15.05 16.31 11.25
C THR A 98 -15.01 15.83 9.81
N THR A 99 -15.36 16.68 8.85
CA THR A 99 -15.52 16.38 7.41
C THR A 99 -14.47 15.40 6.87
N ASN A 100 -14.77 14.09 6.93
CA ASN A 100 -13.86 13.08 6.43
C ASN A 100 -13.90 13.12 4.90
N PRO A 101 -12.75 13.22 4.22
CA PRO A 101 -12.73 13.12 2.76
C PRO A 101 -13.38 11.80 2.38
N THR A 102 -14.41 11.87 1.54
CA THR A 102 -15.14 10.72 1.04
C THR A 102 -14.13 9.71 0.52
N PHE A 103 -14.17 8.47 1.02
CA PHE A 103 -13.25 7.46 0.53
C PHE A 103 -13.54 7.18 -0.94
N ILE A 104 -12.64 7.61 -1.83
CA ILE A 104 -12.70 7.29 -3.25
C ILE A 104 -11.92 6.01 -3.48
N ARG A 105 -12.63 5.00 -3.98
CA ARG A 105 -12.05 3.72 -4.37
C ARG A 105 -11.09 3.91 -5.56
N PRO A 106 -9.84 3.42 -5.47
CA PRO A 106 -8.93 3.41 -6.60
C PRO A 106 -9.46 2.55 -7.76
N THR A 107 -9.36 3.07 -8.99
CA THR A 107 -9.60 2.34 -10.24
C THR A 107 -8.35 2.27 -11.12
N LYS A 108 -7.31 3.03 -10.77
CA LYS A 108 -6.01 3.07 -11.45
C LYS A 108 -4.91 2.86 -10.43
N LEU A 109 -3.86 2.15 -10.85
CA LEU A 109 -2.69 1.87 -10.02
C LEU A 109 -1.42 2.36 -10.71
N ILE A 110 -0.51 2.91 -9.91
CA ILE A 110 0.86 3.21 -10.28
C ILE A 110 1.75 2.31 -9.42
N LEU A 111 2.63 1.53 -10.05
CA LEU A 111 3.64 0.75 -9.35
C LEU A 111 4.98 1.50 -9.39
N LEU A 112 5.60 1.65 -8.23
CA LEU A 112 6.88 2.32 -8.03
C LEU A 112 7.80 1.37 -7.26
N GLY A 113 8.94 1.00 -7.86
CA GLY A 113 9.91 0.07 -7.28
C GLY A 113 11.31 0.31 -7.77
#